data_AF-A0A183G7G0-F1
#
_entry.id   AF-A0A183G7G0-F1
#
_cell.length_a   1.000
_cell.length_b   1.000
_cell.length_c   1.000
_cell.angle_alpha   90.00
_cell.angle_beta   90.00
_cell.angle_gamma   90.00
#
_symmetry.space_group_name_H-M   'P 1'
#
loop_
_entity.id
_entity.type
_entity.pdbx_description
1 polymer ?
#
loop_
_entity_poly.entity_id
_entity_poly.type
_entity_poly.pdbx_seq_one_letter_code
_entity_poly.pdbx_strand_id
1 'polypeptide(L)'
;MTKMCEKLRNTIKRTLGRVMNTKTVKRFSLACPVVPTYYALVKTHKIPEGIDLRHLLFLVKLLSPLLHHVAAHIVNVEEFITALNRCEIPSDTCYASFDAVSLYTNVNNTEAINAVLELLRRHHEEIHNFGMTEEDIQALLETILKCNIFQFDGVFYAQKRGLAMGLRIAPLLAIVYLDRIERRSLTQGIVFYKRYIDDVFVIGSTALDLYDT
;
A
#
# COMPACT_ATOMS: atom_id res chain seq x y z
N MET A 1 10.38 -21.66 -7.85
CA MET A 1 9.32 -20.85 -8.50
C MET A 1 8.00 -21.60 -8.70
N THR A 2 8.00 -22.80 -9.30
CA THR A 2 6.78 -23.53 -9.71
C THR A 2 5.74 -23.70 -8.60
N LYS A 3 6.14 -24.15 -7.40
CA LYS A 3 5.24 -24.32 -6.24
C LYS A 3 4.53 -23.02 -5.81
N MET A 4 5.19 -21.88 -5.95
CA MET A 4 4.66 -20.59 -5.50
C MET A 4 3.71 -20.00 -6.53
N CYS A 5 4.04 -20.14 -7.82
CA CYS A 5 3.13 -19.80 -8.91
C CYS A 5 1.87 -20.69 -8.89
N GLU A 6 2.01 -21.97 -8.55
CA GLU A 6 0.88 -22.88 -8.32
C GLU A 6 0.04 -22.42 -7.13
N LYS A 7 0.65 -22.03 -6.01
CA LYS A 7 -0.06 -21.49 -4.86
C LYS A 7 -0.87 -20.24 -5.22
N LEU A 8 -0.26 -19.27 -5.91
CA LEU A 8 -0.96 -18.07 -6.39
C LEU A 8 -2.12 -18.44 -7.31
N ARG A 9 -1.88 -19.33 -8.29
CA ARG A 9 -2.89 -19.79 -9.23
C ARG A 9 -4.05 -20.51 -8.53
N ASN A 10 -3.77 -21.31 -7.52
CA ASN A 10 -4.78 -22.03 -6.74
C ASN A 10 -5.59 -21.07 -5.87
N THR A 11 -4.94 -20.10 -5.21
CA THR A 11 -5.64 -19.04 -4.46
C THR A 11 -6.55 -18.27 -5.40
N ILE A 12 -6.05 -17.79 -6.55
CA ILE A 12 -6.83 -17.06 -7.56
C ILE A 12 -8.02 -17.88 -8.06
N LYS A 13 -7.82 -19.15 -8.41
CA LYS A 13 -8.92 -20.02 -8.87
C LYS A 13 -9.96 -20.23 -7.78
N ARG A 14 -9.54 -20.37 -6.52
CA ARG A 14 -10.42 -20.60 -5.38
C ARG A 14 -11.25 -19.36 -5.05
N THR A 15 -10.62 -18.18 -5.02
CA THR A 15 -11.27 -16.91 -4.64
C THR A 15 -12.04 -16.34 -5.83
N LEU A 16 -11.37 -16.04 -6.94
CA LEU A 16 -11.98 -15.41 -8.11
C LEU A 16 -12.85 -16.36 -8.93
N GLY A 17 -12.64 -17.68 -8.84
CA GLY A 17 -13.46 -18.68 -9.55
C GLY A 17 -14.92 -18.74 -9.11
N ARG A 18 -15.21 -18.28 -7.89
CA ARG A 18 -16.58 -18.20 -7.36
C ARG A 18 -17.31 -16.93 -7.82
N VAL A 19 -16.54 -15.90 -8.14
CA VAL A 19 -17.03 -14.54 -8.41
C VAL A 19 -17.05 -14.21 -9.90
N MET A 20 -16.07 -14.72 -10.66
CA MET A 20 -15.82 -14.33 -12.04
C MET A 20 -15.89 -15.53 -12.99
N ASN A 21 -16.18 -15.25 -14.27
CA ASN A 21 -16.20 -16.29 -15.29
C ASN A 21 -14.82 -16.93 -15.52
N THR A 22 -14.81 -18.17 -16.00
CA THR A 22 -13.59 -18.97 -16.18
C THR A 22 -12.59 -18.36 -17.16
N LYS A 23 -13.05 -17.61 -18.17
CA LYS A 23 -12.18 -16.89 -19.13
C LYS A 23 -11.41 -15.75 -18.44
N THR A 24 -12.10 -14.99 -17.59
CA THR A 24 -11.56 -13.89 -16.80
C THR A 24 -10.62 -14.43 -15.72
N VAL A 25 -10.96 -15.51 -15.03
CA VAL A 25 -10.07 -16.18 -14.05
C VAL A 25 -8.84 -16.80 -14.70
N LYS A 26 -8.91 -17.25 -15.97
CA LYS A 26 -7.70 -17.65 -16.72
C LYS A 26 -6.81 -16.45 -17.04
N ARG A 27 -7.40 -15.28 -17.34
CA ARG A 27 -6.70 -13.98 -17.35
C ARG A 27 -6.27 -13.51 -15.96
N PHE A 28 -6.50 -14.30 -14.90
CA PHE A 28 -5.87 -14.43 -13.57
C PHE A 28 -4.46 -15.03 -13.46
N SER A 29 -4.14 -15.92 -14.39
CA SER A 29 -3.06 -16.88 -14.21
C SER A 29 -1.89 -16.55 -15.13
N LEU A 30 -0.80 -16.03 -14.58
CA LEU A 30 0.46 -15.86 -15.32
C LEU A 30 1.03 -17.22 -15.72
N ALA A 31 1.33 -17.37 -17.00
CA ALA A 31 2.03 -18.54 -17.54
C ALA A 31 3.55 -18.45 -17.31
N CYS A 32 4.12 -17.23 -17.35
CA CYS A 32 5.56 -16.97 -17.18
C CYS A 32 5.78 -15.68 -16.38
N PRO A 33 5.88 -15.75 -15.04
CA PRO A 33 6.21 -14.59 -14.23
C PRO A 33 7.68 -14.19 -14.42
N VAL A 34 7.92 -12.93 -14.78
CA VAL A 34 9.26 -12.34 -14.81
C VAL A 34 9.65 -11.96 -13.38
N VAL A 35 10.78 -12.48 -12.90
CA VAL A 35 11.30 -12.17 -11.57
C VAL A 35 12.14 -10.89 -11.64
N PRO A 36 11.90 -9.90 -10.76
CA PRO A 36 12.78 -8.74 -10.68
C PRO A 36 14.20 -9.19 -10.33
N THR A 37 15.15 -8.81 -11.18
CA THR A 37 16.58 -9.06 -10.96
C THR A 37 17.18 -7.82 -10.33
N TYR A 38 17.82 -7.98 -9.18
CA TYR A 38 18.48 -6.91 -8.48
C TYR A 38 19.82 -6.63 -9.16
N TYR A 39 19.95 -5.43 -9.73
CA TYR A 39 21.18 -4.91 -10.30
C TYR A 39 21.52 -3.59 -9.60
N ALA A 40 22.79 -3.35 -9.30
CA ALA A 40 23.24 -2.07 -8.79
C ALA A 40 23.33 -1.07 -9.96
N LEU A 41 22.20 -0.45 -10.33
CA LEU A 41 22.21 0.70 -11.24
C LEU A 41 22.27 2.00 -10.42
N VAL A 42 23.04 2.97 -10.92
CA VAL A 42 22.92 4.37 -10.51
C VAL A 42 21.46 4.79 -10.72
N LYS A 43 20.89 5.54 -9.76
CA LYS A 43 19.47 5.90 -9.71
C LYS A 43 19.05 6.72 -10.96
N THR A 44 18.73 6.04 -12.06
CA THR A 44 18.14 6.62 -13.27
C THR A 44 16.65 6.28 -13.28
N HIS A 45 15.81 7.29 -13.39
CA HIS A 45 14.35 7.18 -13.32
C HIS A 45 13.77 6.33 -14.47
N LYS A 46 12.71 5.59 -14.13
CA LYS A 46 11.72 4.87 -14.96
C LYS A 46 12.18 3.54 -15.60
N ILE A 47 11.53 2.48 -15.15
CA ILE A 47 11.60 1.09 -15.67
C ILE A 47 10.82 1.03 -17.01
N PRO A 48 11.23 0.20 -18.00
CA PRO A 48 10.59 0.15 -19.32
C PRO A 48 9.15 -0.38 -19.27
N GLU A 49 8.32 0.09 -20.21
CA GLU A 49 7.00 -0.46 -20.50
C GLU A 49 7.11 -1.90 -21.01
N GLY A 50 6.26 -2.81 -20.51
CA GLY A 50 6.17 -4.16 -21.08
C GLY A 50 5.74 -5.31 -20.16
N ILE A 51 5.54 -5.09 -18.85
CA ILE A 51 5.12 -6.18 -17.95
C ILE A 51 3.59 -6.22 -17.83
N ASP A 52 2.98 -7.27 -18.38
CA ASP A 52 1.55 -7.56 -18.25
C ASP A 52 1.19 -7.94 -16.80
N LEU A 53 0.92 -6.93 -15.97
CA LEU A 53 0.54 -7.05 -14.55
C LEU A 53 -0.97 -6.82 -14.32
N ARG A 54 -1.83 -7.16 -15.29
CA ARG A 54 -3.28 -6.94 -15.22
C ARG A 54 -3.96 -7.56 -13.99
N HIS A 55 -3.32 -8.52 -13.33
CA HIS A 55 -3.86 -9.23 -12.17
C HIS A 55 -3.79 -8.46 -10.85
N LEU A 56 -2.64 -7.84 -10.58
CA LEU A 56 -2.44 -6.98 -9.41
C LEU A 56 -3.30 -5.71 -9.51
N LEU A 57 -3.63 -5.31 -10.74
CA LEU A 57 -4.51 -4.18 -11.01
C LEU A 57 -5.93 -4.39 -10.46
N PHE A 58 -6.42 -5.63 -10.37
CA PHE A 58 -7.76 -5.87 -9.84
C PHE A 58 -7.83 -5.57 -8.34
N LEU A 59 -6.91 -6.11 -7.53
CA LEU A 59 -6.89 -5.79 -6.10
C LEU A 59 -6.63 -4.31 -5.83
N VAL A 60 -5.76 -3.68 -6.65
CA VAL A 60 -5.55 -2.23 -6.56
C VAL A 60 -6.86 -1.51 -6.84
N LYS A 61 -7.57 -1.80 -7.93
CA LYS A 61 -8.85 -1.17 -8.25
C LYS A 61 -9.92 -1.41 -7.18
N LEU A 62 -9.95 -2.61 -6.61
CA LEU A 62 -10.87 -2.99 -5.54
C LEU A 62 -10.65 -2.15 -4.28
N LEU A 63 -9.38 -2.00 -3.88
CA LEU A 63 -9.00 -1.43 -2.60
C LEU A 63 -8.67 0.06 -2.66
N SER A 64 -8.33 0.61 -3.83
CA SER A 64 -8.02 2.04 -4.01
C SER A 64 -9.10 2.99 -3.47
N PRO A 65 -10.42 2.69 -3.58
CA PRO A 65 -11.45 3.51 -2.95
C PRO A 65 -11.25 3.72 -1.44
N LEU A 66 -10.63 2.75 -0.73
CA LEU A 66 -10.31 2.88 0.69
C LEU A 66 -9.43 4.08 1.01
N LEU A 67 -8.60 4.53 0.06
CA LEU A 67 -7.67 5.63 0.29
C LEU A 67 -8.37 6.96 0.55
N HIS A 68 -9.63 7.14 0.11
CA HIS A 68 -10.43 8.31 0.45
C HIS A 68 -10.76 8.40 1.94
N HIS A 69 -10.69 7.28 2.67
CA HIS A 69 -10.90 7.21 4.12
C HIS A 69 -9.61 7.37 4.92
N VAL A 70 -8.47 7.57 4.26
CA VAL A 70 -7.20 7.87 4.90
C VAL A 70 -7.03 9.39 4.95
N ALA A 71 -7.50 10.00 6.05
CA ALA A 71 -7.60 11.46 6.16
C ALA A 71 -6.25 12.20 6.00
N ALA A 72 -5.15 11.61 6.46
CA ALA A 72 -3.83 12.21 6.34
C ALA A 72 -3.26 12.15 4.91
N HIS A 73 -3.76 11.27 4.06
CA HIS A 73 -3.21 11.05 2.72
C HIS A 73 -3.66 12.13 1.75
N ILE A 74 -2.71 12.62 0.94
CA ILE A 74 -2.93 13.49 -0.21
C ILE A 74 -2.32 12.87 -1.46
N VAL A 75 -2.89 13.16 -2.62
CA VAL A 75 -2.42 12.61 -3.91
C VAL A 75 -1.69 13.63 -4.80
N ASN A 76 -1.78 14.92 -4.47
CA ASN A 76 -1.15 16.00 -5.22
C ASN A 76 -0.99 17.28 -4.38
N VAL A 77 -0.31 18.27 -4.96
CA VAL A 77 -0.01 19.55 -4.30
C VAL A 77 -1.26 20.44 -4.18
N GLU A 78 -2.20 20.32 -5.12
CA GLU A 78 -3.45 21.09 -5.10
C GLU A 78 -4.32 20.72 -3.90
N GLU A 79 -4.43 19.43 -3.58
CA GLU A 79 -5.10 18.93 -2.38
C GLU A 79 -4.40 19.41 -1.10
N PHE A 80 -3.07 19.42 -1.10
CA PHE A 80 -2.29 19.94 0.03
C PHE A 80 -2.59 21.42 0.28
N ILE A 81 -2.46 22.27 -0.75
CA ILE A 81 -2.73 23.70 -0.65
C ILE A 81 -4.18 23.94 -0.24
N THR A 82 -5.12 23.18 -0.80
CA THR A 82 -6.54 23.29 -0.46
C THR A 82 -6.79 22.92 1.00
N ALA A 83 -6.16 21.85 1.52
CA ALA A 83 -6.29 21.46 2.91
C ALA A 83 -5.66 22.51 3.84
N LEU A 84 -4.50 23.05 3.49
CA LEU A 84 -3.79 24.06 4.27
C LEU A 84 -4.58 25.37 4.35
N ASN A 85 -5.14 25.84 3.23
CA ASN A 85 -5.96 27.06 3.18
C ASN A 85 -7.28 26.95 3.96
N ARG A 86 -7.76 25.72 4.21
CA ARG A 86 -8.96 25.46 5.03
C ARG A 86 -8.64 25.35 6.53
N CYS A 87 -7.37 25.30 6.89
CA CYS A 87 -6.92 25.20 8.27
C CYS A 87 -6.71 26.60 8.83
N GLU A 88 -7.36 26.91 9.96
CA GLU A 88 -7.05 28.13 10.71
C GLU A 88 -5.77 27.88 11.50
N ILE A 89 -4.68 28.55 11.12
CA ILE A 89 -3.36 28.38 11.73
C ILE A 89 -3.13 29.53 12.72
N PRO A 90 -3.02 29.24 14.04
CA PRO A 90 -2.68 30.25 15.04
C PRO A 90 -1.32 30.90 14.80
N SER A 91 -1.15 32.12 15.32
CA SER A 91 0.05 32.95 15.13
C SER A 91 1.34 32.34 15.68
N ASP A 92 1.23 31.53 16.74
CA ASP A 92 2.36 30.97 17.49
C ASP A 92 2.62 29.49 17.17
N THR A 93 2.32 29.05 15.95
CA THR A 93 2.52 27.65 15.54
C THR A 93 3.92 27.36 15.02
N CYS A 94 4.33 26.10 15.13
CA CYS A 94 5.57 25.58 14.54
C CYS A 94 5.23 24.56 13.46
N TYR A 95 6.06 24.44 12.43
CA TYR A 95 5.90 23.42 11.39
C TYR A 95 7.17 22.59 11.23
N ALA A 96 7.00 21.35 10.78
CA ALA A 96 8.09 20.45 10.45
C ALA A 96 7.70 19.57 9.25
N SER A 97 8.74 19.03 8.60
CA SER A 97 8.61 18.00 7.58
C SER A 97 9.37 16.75 8.03
N PHE A 98 8.77 15.58 7.86
CA PHE A 98 9.38 14.30 8.15
C PHE A 98 9.37 13.40 6.93
N ASP A 99 10.31 12.47 6.87
CA ASP A 99 10.36 11.40 5.88
C ASP A 99 10.42 10.06 6.60
N ALA A 100 9.56 9.12 6.19
CA ALA A 100 9.52 7.79 6.78
C ALA A 100 10.72 6.95 6.31
N VAL A 101 11.71 6.79 7.19
CA VAL A 101 12.95 6.06 6.88
C VAL A 101 12.66 4.65 6.36
N SER A 102 13.01 4.42 5.09
CA SER A 102 12.89 3.13 4.42
C SER A 102 11.51 2.47 4.60
N LEU A 103 10.44 3.27 4.44
CA LEU A 103 9.05 2.87 4.67
C LEU A 103 8.74 1.46 4.14
N TYR A 104 8.99 1.21 2.85
CA TYR A 104 8.63 -0.03 2.19
C TYR A 104 9.28 -1.25 2.83
N THR A 105 10.56 -1.19 3.21
CA THR A 105 11.25 -2.33 3.84
C THR A 105 10.85 -2.52 5.30
N ASN A 106 10.38 -1.46 5.97
CA ASN A 106 10.02 -1.48 7.38
C ASN A 106 8.57 -1.89 7.66
N VAL A 107 7.67 -1.80 6.67
CA VAL A 107 6.27 -2.24 6.80
C VAL A 107 6.18 -3.68 7.30
N ASN A 108 5.38 -3.90 8.34
CA ASN A 108 4.99 -5.24 8.77
C ASN A 108 3.84 -5.74 7.88
N ASN A 109 4.08 -6.79 7.10
CA ASN A 109 3.11 -7.32 6.15
C ASN A 109 1.78 -7.72 6.80
N THR A 110 1.81 -8.38 7.95
CA THR A 110 0.60 -8.83 8.65
C THR A 110 -0.21 -7.64 9.14
N GLU A 111 0.45 -6.65 9.75
CA GLU A 111 -0.24 -5.45 10.23
C GLU A 111 -0.79 -4.59 9.09
N ALA A 112 -0.09 -4.51 7.96
CA ALA A 112 -0.60 -3.83 6.76
C ALA A 112 -1.85 -4.52 6.20
N ILE A 113 -1.87 -5.85 6.13
CA ILE A 113 -3.07 -6.60 5.73
C ILE A 113 -4.21 -6.33 6.72
N ASN A 114 -3.95 -6.46 8.01
CA ASN A 114 -4.95 -6.23 9.06
C ASN A 114 -5.52 -4.81 8.98
N ALA A 115 -4.69 -3.80 8.73
CA ALA A 115 -5.12 -2.41 8.57
C ALA A 115 -6.08 -2.24 7.38
N VAL A 116 -5.79 -2.89 6.25
CA VAL A 116 -6.69 -2.87 5.08
C VAL A 116 -8.01 -3.56 5.39
N LEU A 117 -7.99 -4.74 6.02
CA LEU A 117 -9.22 -5.46 6.36
C LEU A 117 -10.08 -4.65 7.35
N GLU A 118 -9.46 -4.02 8.34
CA GLU A 118 -10.15 -3.16 9.31
C GLU A 118 -10.79 -1.94 8.63
N LEU A 119 -10.10 -1.33 7.67
CA LEU A 119 -10.64 -0.20 6.89
C LEU A 119 -11.78 -0.67 5.98
N LEU A 120 -11.63 -1.84 5.35
CA LEU A 120 -12.67 -2.44 4.51
C LEU A 120 -13.94 -2.78 5.31
N ARG A 121 -13.81 -3.33 6.53
CA ARG A 121 -14.96 -3.60 7.40
C ARG A 121 -15.72 -2.34 7.77
N ARG A 122 -14.99 -1.26 8.07
CA ARG A 122 -15.59 0.03 8.44
C ARG A 122 -16.35 0.67 7.29
N HIS A 123 -15.89 0.50 6.05
CA HIS A 123 -16.45 1.13 4.85
C HIS A 123 -17.05 0.11 3.88
N HIS A 124 -17.54 -1.02 4.39
CA HIS A 124 -18.00 -2.14 3.55
C HIS A 124 -19.22 -1.80 2.69
N GLU A 125 -20.04 -0.84 3.11
CA GLU A 125 -21.22 -0.39 2.34
C GLU A 125 -20.83 0.50 1.15
N GLU A 126 -19.70 1.20 1.26
CA GLU A 126 -19.20 2.14 0.23
C GLU A 126 -18.32 1.44 -0.81
N ILE A 127 -17.93 0.19 -0.55
CA ILE A 127 -16.93 -0.54 -1.35
C ILE A 127 -17.52 -1.84 -1.87
N HIS A 128 -17.64 -1.91 -3.19
CA HIS A 128 -18.04 -3.14 -3.85
C HIS A 128 -16.95 -4.22 -3.74
N ASN A 129 -17.17 -5.22 -2.88
CA ASN A 129 -16.28 -6.38 -2.72
C ASN A 129 -16.39 -7.41 -3.86
N PHE A 130 -17.23 -7.16 -4.88
CA PHE A 130 -17.57 -8.09 -5.96
C PHE A 130 -18.00 -9.49 -5.47
N GLY A 131 -18.55 -9.61 -4.26
CA GLY A 131 -18.92 -10.90 -3.68
C GLY A 131 -17.75 -11.72 -3.10
N MET A 132 -16.57 -11.13 -2.94
CA MET A 132 -15.47 -11.74 -2.17
C MET A 132 -15.68 -11.55 -0.68
N THR A 133 -15.35 -12.58 0.10
CA THR A 133 -15.32 -12.45 1.56
C THR A 133 -14.04 -11.76 2.03
N GLU A 134 -14.02 -11.31 3.28
CA GLU A 134 -12.83 -10.74 3.91
C GLU A 134 -11.65 -11.74 3.88
N GLU A 135 -11.94 -13.02 4.10
CA GLU A 135 -10.97 -14.11 4.07
C GLU A 135 -10.39 -14.33 2.66
N ASP A 136 -11.20 -14.13 1.61
CA ASP A 136 -10.72 -14.21 0.23
C ASP A 136 -9.73 -13.08 -0.08
N ILE A 137 -10.04 -11.85 0.36
CA ILE A 137 -9.17 -10.68 0.19
C ILE A 137 -7.88 -10.85 1.00
N GLN A 138 -7.99 -11.29 2.25
CA GLN A 138 -6.84 -11.61 3.10
C GLN A 138 -5.94 -12.66 2.44
N ALA A 139 -6.53 -13.77 1.97
CA ALA A 139 -5.77 -14.84 1.33
C ALA A 139 -5.06 -14.36 0.05
N LEU A 140 -5.69 -13.47 -0.72
CA LEU A 140 -5.06 -12.87 -1.90
C LEU A 140 -3.88 -11.98 -1.52
N LEU A 141 -4.05 -11.06 -0.56
CA LEU A 141 -2.99 -10.17 -0.08
C LEU A 141 -1.81 -10.96 0.52
N GLU A 142 -2.08 -11.93 1.38
CA GLU A 142 -1.04 -12.79 1.95
C GLU A 142 -0.29 -13.56 0.87
N THR A 143 -1.01 -14.08 -0.12
CA THR A 143 -0.39 -14.84 -1.21
C THR A 143 0.49 -13.93 -2.05
N ILE A 144 0.02 -12.72 -2.39
CA ILE A 144 0.81 -11.72 -3.13
C ILE A 144 2.10 -11.38 -2.38
N LEU A 145 2.01 -11.07 -1.09
CA LEU A 145 3.18 -10.66 -0.30
C LEU A 145 4.16 -11.82 -0.05
N LYS A 146 3.66 -13.05 0.12
CA LYS A 146 4.49 -14.27 0.18
C LYS A 146 5.12 -14.61 -1.18
N CYS A 147 4.57 -14.10 -2.28
CA CYS A 147 5.06 -14.33 -3.64
C CYS A 147 6.14 -13.33 -4.10
N ASN A 148 6.65 -12.48 -3.20
CA ASN A 148 7.73 -11.53 -3.50
C ASN A 148 9.08 -12.26 -3.55
N ILE A 149 9.42 -12.80 -4.72
CA ILE A 149 10.75 -13.35 -5.03
C ILE A 149 11.51 -12.37 -5.93
N PHE A 150 12.80 -12.23 -5.68
CA PHE A 150 13.74 -11.51 -6.53
C PHE A 150 14.99 -12.36 -6.77
N GLN A 151 15.76 -12.04 -7.80
CA GLN A 151 17.03 -12.70 -8.09
C GLN A 151 18.18 -11.73 -7.82
N PHE A 152 19.25 -12.20 -7.17
CA PHE A 152 20.50 -11.47 -7.01
C PHE A 152 21.66 -12.45 -7.21
N ASP A 153 22.61 -12.08 -8.07
CA ASP A 153 23.77 -12.91 -8.43
C ASP A 153 23.40 -14.35 -8.83
N GLY A 154 22.40 -14.48 -9.71
CA GLY A 154 21.89 -15.79 -10.15
C GLY A 154 21.06 -16.55 -9.11
N VAL A 155 21.06 -16.13 -7.84
CA VAL A 155 20.37 -16.80 -6.73
C VAL A 155 19.00 -16.16 -6.47
N PHE A 156 17.99 -16.99 -6.21
CA PHE A 156 16.63 -16.54 -5.88
C PHE A 156 16.45 -16.33 -4.39
N TYR A 157 15.87 -15.19 -4.02
CA TYR A 157 15.56 -14.79 -2.65
C TYR A 157 14.07 -14.49 -2.51
N ALA A 158 13.51 -14.83 -1.35
CA ALA A 158 12.15 -14.43 -0.98
C ALA A 158 12.23 -13.28 0.04
N GLN A 159 11.52 -12.19 -0.24
CA GLN A 159 11.43 -11.08 0.69
C GLN A 159 10.57 -11.49 1.90
N LYS A 160 11.17 -11.50 3.09
CA LYS A 160 10.52 -11.96 4.33
C LYS A 160 9.68 -10.88 5.02
N ARG A 161 10.08 -9.61 4.87
CA ARG A 161 9.45 -8.44 5.51
C ARG A 161 9.40 -7.28 4.53
N GLY A 162 8.41 -6.43 4.70
CA GLY A 162 8.25 -5.22 3.91
C GLY A 162 7.53 -5.48 2.60
N LEU A 163 7.42 -4.42 1.83
CA LEU A 163 6.75 -4.36 0.55
C LEU A 163 7.82 -4.28 -0.53
N ALA A 164 7.75 -5.18 -1.51
CA ALA A 164 8.67 -5.14 -2.64
C ALA A 164 8.45 -3.85 -3.45
N MET A 165 9.52 -3.08 -3.67
CA MET A 165 9.47 -1.94 -4.59
C MET A 165 9.12 -2.44 -6.00
N GLY A 166 8.15 -1.79 -6.64
CA GLY A 166 7.59 -2.23 -7.92
C GLY A 166 6.33 -3.12 -7.81
N LEU A 167 5.98 -3.59 -6.62
CA LEU A 167 4.69 -4.24 -6.39
C LEU A 167 3.56 -3.20 -6.45
N ARG A 168 2.60 -3.38 -7.37
CA ARG A 168 1.51 -2.41 -7.61
C ARG A 168 0.63 -2.10 -6.39
N ILE A 169 0.41 -3.08 -5.51
CA ILE A 169 -0.41 -2.90 -4.28
C ILE A 169 0.41 -2.29 -3.13
N ALA A 170 1.75 -2.21 -3.24
CA ALA A 170 2.60 -1.76 -2.15
C ALA A 170 2.33 -0.31 -1.71
N PRO A 171 2.15 0.69 -2.59
CA PRO A 171 1.81 2.04 -2.14
C PRO A 171 0.53 2.08 -1.30
N LEU A 172 -0.52 1.36 -1.74
CA LEU A 172 -1.78 1.27 -1.00
C LEU A 172 -1.58 0.67 0.40
N LEU A 173 -0.83 -0.43 0.48
CA LEU A 173 -0.53 -1.07 1.76
C LEU A 173 0.29 -0.16 2.68
N ALA A 174 1.25 0.58 2.13
CA ALA A 174 2.07 1.53 2.89
C ALA A 174 1.22 2.68 3.45
N ILE A 175 0.35 3.27 2.62
CA ILE A 175 -0.54 4.36 3.01
C ILE A 175 -1.48 3.93 4.14
N VAL A 176 -2.13 2.77 4.02
CA VAL A 176 -3.07 2.27 5.03
C VAL A 176 -2.34 1.79 6.29
N TYR A 177 -1.13 1.26 6.16
CA TYR A 177 -0.29 0.89 7.30
C TYR A 177 0.10 2.11 8.14
N LEU A 178 0.54 3.20 7.50
CA LEU A 178 0.86 4.46 8.19
C LEU A 178 -0.37 5.07 8.84
N ASP A 179 -1.52 5.08 8.16
CA ASP A 179 -2.79 5.58 8.73
C ASP A 179 -3.13 4.91 10.08
N ARG A 180 -2.91 3.60 10.19
CA ARG A 180 -3.12 2.87 11.44
C ARG A 180 -2.14 3.27 12.55
N ILE A 181 -0.90 3.61 12.21
CA ILE A 181 0.10 4.10 13.19
C ILE A 181 -0.28 5.52 13.62
N GLU A 182 -0.56 6.39 12.65
CA GLU A 182 -0.91 7.80 12.84
C GLU A 182 -2.10 7.96 13.77
N ARG A 183 -3.16 7.18 13.57
CA ARG A 183 -4.36 7.20 14.43
C ARG A 183 -4.08 6.85 15.89
N ARG A 184 -2.94 6.21 16.19
CA ARG A 184 -2.53 5.85 17.56
C ARG A 184 -1.50 6.82 18.15
N SER A 185 -0.76 7.53 17.30
CA SER A 185 0.39 8.34 17.69
C SER A 185 0.14 9.84 17.66
N LEU A 186 -0.82 10.33 16.86
CA LEU A 186 -1.09 11.78 16.77
C LEU A 186 -1.63 12.33 18.09
N THR A 187 -0.95 13.36 18.60
CA THR A 187 -1.27 14.03 19.87
C THR A 187 -2.25 15.20 19.67
N GLN A 188 -2.83 15.69 20.76
CA GLN A 188 -3.78 16.82 20.71
C GLN A 188 -3.14 18.15 20.28
N GLY A 189 -1.81 18.28 20.34
CA GLY A 189 -1.10 19.51 19.96
C GLY A 189 -0.97 19.73 18.45
N ILE A 190 -1.27 18.72 17.65
CA ILE A 190 -1.15 18.78 16.19
C ILE A 190 -2.35 19.50 15.57
N VAL A 191 -2.07 20.64 14.92
CA VAL A 191 -3.05 21.51 14.26
C VAL A 191 -3.33 21.04 12.84
N PHE A 192 -2.28 20.62 12.12
CA PHE A 192 -2.38 20.17 10.74
C PHE A 192 -1.44 19.00 10.51
N TYR A 193 -1.90 17.96 9.81
CA TYR A 193 -1.08 16.81 9.47
C TYR A 193 -1.52 16.24 8.12
N LYS A 194 -0.61 16.23 7.14
CA LYS A 194 -0.83 15.64 5.81
C LYS A 194 0.43 14.98 5.31
N ARG A 195 0.26 13.95 4.46
CA ARG A 195 1.40 13.26 3.85
C ARG A 195 1.16 12.75 2.43
N TYR A 196 2.21 12.83 1.63
CA TYR A 196 2.32 12.18 0.34
C TYR A 196 3.14 10.90 0.49
N ILE A 197 2.46 9.77 0.68
CA ILE A 197 3.08 8.46 0.97
C ILE A 197 3.96 8.51 2.23
N ASP A 198 5.26 8.72 2.08
CA ASP A 198 6.31 8.81 3.11
C ASP A 198 6.66 10.24 3.54
N ASP A 199 6.44 11.23 2.67
CA ASP A 199 6.69 12.64 2.95
C ASP A 199 5.56 13.22 3.81
N VAL A 200 5.87 13.60 5.04
CA VAL A 200 4.92 14.17 6.01
C VAL A 200 5.18 15.66 6.19
N PHE A 201 4.09 16.42 6.26
CA PHE A 201 4.09 17.81 6.70
C PHE A 201 3.15 17.97 7.89
N VAL A 202 3.65 18.61 8.94
CA VAL A 202 2.91 18.79 10.20
C VAL A 202 3.04 20.21 10.73
N ILE A 203 1.98 20.70 11.34
CA ILE A 203 1.94 21.94 12.11
C ILE A 203 1.49 21.60 13.53
N GLY A 204 2.29 21.99 14.51
CA GLY A 204 2.02 21.85 15.93
C GLY A 204 1.74 23.20 16.58
N SER A 205 1.00 23.17 17.69
CA SER A 205 0.72 24.36 18.50
C SER A 205 1.99 24.91 19.14
N THR A 206 2.93 24.04 19.49
CA THR A 206 4.25 24.38 20.02
C THR A 206 5.35 23.54 19.36
N ALA A 207 6.61 23.95 19.54
CA ALA A 207 7.74 23.15 19.08
C ALA A 207 7.82 21.78 19.80
N LEU A 208 7.40 21.70 21.06
CA LEU A 208 7.43 20.45 21.84
C LEU A 208 6.50 19.39 21.25
N ASP A 209 5.32 19.82 20.78
CA ASP A 209 4.33 18.93 20.16
C ASP A 209 4.88 18.18 18.95
N LEU A 210 5.85 18.79 18.24
CA LEU A 210 6.50 18.22 17.06
C LEU A 210 7.63 17.22 17.39
N TYR A 211 8.17 17.23 18.60
CA TYR A 211 9.22 16.28 19.02
C TYR A 211 8.66 14.97 19.55
N ASP A 212 7.42 15.00 20.06
CA ASP A 212 6.71 13.85 20.61
C ASP A 212 5.79 13.14 19.59
N THR A 213 5.77 13.60 18.32
CA THR A 213 5.00 12.98 17.23
C THR A 213 5.82 11.94 16.46
#